data_AF-M5Q0A5-F1
#
_entry.id   AF-M5Q0A5-F1
#
_cell.length_a   1.000
_cell.length_b   1.000
_cell.length_c   1.000
_cell.angle_alpha   90.00
_cell.angle_beta   90.00
_cell.angle_gamma   90.00
#
_symmetry.space_group_name_H-M   'P 1'
#
loop_
_entity.id
_entity.type
_entity.pdbx_description
1 polymer ?
#
loop_
_entity_poly.entity_id
_entity_poly.type
_entity_poly.pdbx_seq_one_letter_code
_entity_poly.pdbx_strand_id
1 'polypeptide(L)'
;MNPILNPKRFPVLREVDERIVVALNEAAKIKKYTRNEVVFQKGEVAQAIYFLLAGKALFQADAGQGMTVYLGAVRPGYIFGWSAVIPGHKHHHGVVCSEDSEIVQVPADDLRKILESNPGGGYIFLRNMFQLANERLELRTDQLLKLFESNPQLQMQQP
;
A
#
# COMPACT_ATOMS: atom_id res chain seq x y z
N MET A 1 25.58 -3.70 -8.46
CA MET A 1 24.69 -3.93 -7.29
C MET A 1 23.29 -4.14 -7.84
N ASN A 2 22.55 -5.19 -7.44
CA ASN A 2 21.18 -5.38 -7.93
C ASN A 2 20.24 -4.37 -7.25
N PRO A 3 19.44 -3.60 -8.02
CA PRO A 3 18.52 -2.63 -7.43
C PRO A 3 17.47 -3.33 -6.55
N ILE A 4 17.22 -2.76 -5.38
CA ILE A 4 16.27 -3.27 -4.39
C ILE A 4 14.85 -3.28 -4.98
N LEU A 5 14.46 -2.17 -5.61
CA LEU A 5 13.22 -2.03 -6.36
C LEU A 5 13.47 -2.41 -7.81
N ASN A 6 12.87 -3.50 -8.26
CA ASN A 6 12.99 -3.97 -9.65
C ASN A 6 11.70 -4.68 -10.10
N PRO A 7 11.41 -4.73 -11.42
CA PRO A 7 10.16 -5.29 -11.95
C PRO A 7 10.00 -6.80 -11.77
N LYS A 8 11.09 -7.55 -11.54
CA LYS A 8 11.02 -8.99 -11.24
C LYS A 8 10.44 -9.22 -9.85
N ARG A 9 10.81 -8.38 -8.88
CA ARG A 9 10.35 -8.48 -7.49
C ARG A 9 9.04 -7.73 -7.24
N PHE A 10 8.84 -6.58 -7.87
CA PHE A 10 7.69 -5.71 -7.68
C PHE A 10 6.92 -5.56 -8.99
N PRO A 11 5.80 -6.29 -9.18
CA PRO A 11 5.02 -6.25 -10.42
C PRO A 11 4.55 -4.85 -10.81
N VAL A 12 4.33 -3.95 -9.84
CA VAL A 12 3.96 -2.55 -10.09
C VAL A 12 4.99 -1.79 -10.93
N LEU A 13 6.25 -2.23 -10.94
CA LEU A 13 7.34 -1.61 -11.70
C LEU A 13 7.51 -2.20 -13.10
N ARG A 14 6.69 -3.19 -13.51
CA ARG A 14 6.75 -3.73 -14.88
C ARG A 14 6.38 -2.66 -15.88
N GLU A 15 7.14 -2.60 -16.98
CA GLU A 15 6.95 -1.62 -18.06
C GLU A 15 7.14 -0.15 -17.64
N VAL A 16 7.49 0.11 -16.38
CA VAL A 16 7.83 1.46 -15.92
C VAL A 16 9.21 1.84 -16.48
N ASP A 17 9.31 3.07 -16.96
CA ASP A 17 10.57 3.64 -17.47
C ASP A 17 11.71 3.43 -16.46
N GLU A 18 12.84 2.93 -16.94
CA GLU A 18 14.00 2.60 -16.10
C GLU A 18 14.48 3.81 -15.30
N ARG A 19 14.35 5.03 -15.84
CA ARG A 19 14.74 6.27 -15.14
C ARG A 19 13.94 6.47 -13.85
N ILE A 20 12.65 6.11 -13.85
CA ILE A 20 11.82 6.15 -12.63
C ILE A 20 12.28 5.07 -11.66
N VAL A 21 12.54 3.86 -12.14
CA VAL A 21 12.99 2.75 -11.28
C VAL A 21 14.34 3.10 -10.62
N VAL A 22 15.27 3.69 -11.35
CA VAL A 22 16.55 4.18 -10.82
C VAL A 22 16.31 5.25 -9.75
N ALA A 23 15.55 6.30 -10.05
CA ALA A 23 15.29 7.38 -9.10
C ALA A 23 14.55 6.89 -7.84
N LEU A 24 13.63 5.92 -7.97
CA LEU A 24 12.98 5.27 -6.84
C LEU A 24 13.99 4.52 -5.94
N ASN A 25 14.98 3.85 -6.52
CA ASN A 25 16.04 3.19 -5.75
C ASN A 25 16.97 4.18 -5.06
N GLU A 26 17.25 5.34 -5.68
CA GLU A 26 18.07 6.40 -5.08
C GLU A 26 17.38 7.04 -3.87
N ALA A 27 16.05 7.20 -3.93
CA ALA A 27 15.25 7.73 -2.83
C ALA A 27 14.86 6.66 -1.77
N ALA A 28 15.08 5.38 -2.05
CA ALA A 28 14.63 4.27 -1.22
C ALA A 28 15.44 4.15 0.08
N LYS A 29 14.73 3.96 1.20
CA LYS A 29 15.30 3.61 2.51
C LYS A 29 14.70 2.29 2.99
N ILE A 30 15.56 1.33 3.35
CA ILE A 30 15.09 0.09 3.98
C ILE A 30 14.95 0.33 5.48
N LYS A 31 13.79 -0.03 6.03
CA LYS A 31 13.55 -0.09 7.48
C LYS A 31 13.13 -1.50 7.88
N LYS A 32 13.71 -1.99 8.97
CA LYS A 32 13.32 -3.24 9.61
C LYS A 32 12.24 -2.95 10.64
N TYR A 33 11.28 -3.87 10.72
CA TYR A 33 10.19 -3.85 11.67
C TYR A 33 10.13 -5.19 12.37
N THR A 34 9.91 -5.21 13.68
CA THR A 34 9.61 -6.44 14.41
C THR A 34 8.12 -6.76 14.38
N ARG A 35 7.75 -8.00 14.69
CA ARG A 35 6.34 -8.37 14.90
C ARG A 35 5.61 -7.34 15.79
N ASN A 36 4.38 -7.01 15.41
CA ASN A 36 3.47 -6.05 16.03
C ASN A 36 3.87 -4.57 15.91
N GLU A 37 5.00 -4.24 15.27
CA GLU A 37 5.31 -2.83 15.00
C GLU A 37 4.41 -2.25 13.91
N VAL A 38 3.94 -1.03 14.17
CA VAL A 38 3.10 -0.28 13.26
C VAL A 38 3.95 0.43 12.23
N VAL A 39 3.63 0.26 10.95
CA VAL A 39 4.26 0.99 9.85
C VAL A 39 3.72 2.40 9.76
N PHE A 40 2.39 2.55 9.85
CA PHE A 40 1.66 3.80 9.99
C PHE A 40 0.25 3.55 10.52
N GLN A 41 -0.36 4.58 11.12
CA GLN A 41 -1.73 4.55 11.64
C GLN A 41 -2.74 5.18 10.68
N LYS A 42 -4.01 4.84 10.88
CA LYS A 42 -5.14 5.55 10.24
C LYS A 42 -5.11 7.02 10.67
N GLY A 43 -5.32 7.94 9.72
CA GLY A 43 -5.39 9.38 9.98
C GLY A 43 -4.04 10.10 10.02
N GLU A 44 -2.92 9.36 10.00
CA GLU A 44 -1.60 9.95 9.80
C GLU A 44 -1.46 10.46 8.37
N VAL A 45 -0.74 11.58 8.20
CA VAL A 45 -0.38 12.11 6.87
C VAL A 45 0.52 11.11 6.17
N ALA A 46 0.23 10.81 4.91
CA ALA A 46 0.97 9.83 4.13
C ALA A 46 2.31 10.38 3.65
N GLN A 47 3.37 10.14 4.43
CA GLN A 47 4.71 10.69 4.18
C GLN A 47 5.60 9.81 3.29
N ALA A 48 5.19 8.58 2.98
CA ALA A 48 5.94 7.67 2.13
C ALA A 48 5.05 6.66 1.40
N ILE A 49 5.54 6.15 0.29
CA ILE A 49 5.06 4.91 -0.35
C ILE A 49 5.97 3.75 0.09
N TYR A 50 5.38 2.57 0.24
CA TYR A 50 6.05 1.43 0.87
C TYR A 50 6.07 0.21 -0.04
N PHE A 51 7.17 -0.54 -0.01
CA PHE A 51 7.31 -1.83 -0.69
C PHE A 51 7.77 -2.89 0.30
N LEU A 52 7.00 -3.97 0.44
CA LEU A 52 7.38 -5.06 1.35
C LEU A 52 8.43 -5.95 0.69
N LEU A 53 9.64 -6.00 1.25
CA LEU A 53 10.74 -6.83 0.77
C LEU A 53 10.64 -8.25 1.33
N ALA A 54 10.44 -8.37 2.64
CA ALA A 54 10.40 -9.63 3.36
C ALA A 54 9.46 -9.51 4.57
N GLY A 55 8.99 -10.66 5.06
CA GLY A 55 8.01 -10.73 6.14
C GLY A 55 6.57 -10.56 5.65
N LYS A 56 5.71 -10.09 6.55
CA LYS A 56 4.26 -9.97 6.32
C LYS A 56 3.68 -8.85 7.18
N ALA A 57 2.91 -7.98 6.54
CA ALA A 57 2.14 -6.94 7.22
C ALA A 57 0.63 -7.13 6.99
N LEU A 58 -0.18 -6.48 7.81
CA LEU A 58 -1.65 -6.53 7.76
C LEU A 58 -2.19 -5.11 7.68
N PHE A 59 -3.14 -4.88 6.80
CA PHE A 59 -3.98 -3.69 6.87
C PHE A 59 -4.92 -3.83 8.07
N GLN A 60 -4.99 -2.80 8.91
CA GLN A 60 -5.84 -2.82 10.10
C GLN A 60 -6.74 -1.59 10.17
N ALA A 61 -7.95 -1.78 10.66
CA ALA A 61 -8.86 -0.70 11.01
C ALA A 61 -9.44 -0.93 12.41
N ASP A 62 -9.62 0.16 13.13
CA ASP A 62 -10.40 0.17 14.37
C ASP A 62 -11.90 0.10 14.01
N ALA A 63 -12.58 -0.95 14.47
CA ALA A 63 -14.01 -1.15 14.30
C ALA A 63 -14.82 -0.65 15.51
N GLY A 64 -14.18 0.04 16.46
CA GLY A 64 -14.77 0.53 17.70
C GLY A 64 -14.67 -0.49 18.83
N GLN A 65 -14.90 -0.03 20.06
CA GLN A 65 -14.92 -0.86 21.28
C GLN A 65 -13.64 -1.70 21.51
N GLY A 66 -12.48 -1.23 21.02
CA GLY A 66 -11.20 -1.94 21.13
C GLY A 66 -11.04 -3.08 20.13
N MET A 67 -11.96 -3.26 19.19
CA MET A 67 -11.88 -4.30 18.16
C MET A 67 -11.05 -3.82 16.96
N THR A 68 -9.97 -4.53 16.67
CA THR A 68 -9.19 -4.33 15.44
C THR A 68 -9.61 -5.35 14.40
N VAL A 69 -9.94 -4.88 13.19
CA VAL A 69 -10.27 -5.73 12.04
C VAL A 69 -9.12 -5.67 11.04
N TYR A 70 -8.66 -6.85 10.59
CA TYR A 70 -7.67 -6.94 9.53
C TYR A 70 -8.34 -6.95 8.15
N LEU A 71 -8.03 -5.95 7.34
CA LEU A 71 -8.64 -5.72 6.02
C LEU A 71 -7.94 -6.50 4.89
N GLY A 72 -6.90 -7.25 5.21
CA GLY A 72 -6.09 -7.99 4.25
C GLY A 72 -4.61 -8.00 4.61
N ALA A 73 -3.84 -8.84 3.92
CA ALA A 73 -2.40 -8.98 4.13
C ALA A 73 -1.59 -8.32 3.00
N VAL A 74 -0.43 -7.77 3.37
CA VAL A 74 0.63 -7.33 2.48
C VAL A 74 1.70 -8.42 2.46
N ARG A 75 2.09 -8.86 1.26
CA ARG A 75 3.09 -9.92 1.04
C ARG A 75 4.33 -9.35 0.34
N PRO A 76 5.49 -10.02 0.42
CA PRO A 76 6.68 -9.60 -0.31
C PRO A 76 6.37 -9.35 -1.79
N GLY A 77 6.92 -8.27 -2.35
CA GLY A 77 6.63 -7.83 -3.72
C GLY A 77 5.41 -6.90 -3.84
N TYR A 78 4.70 -6.62 -2.75
CA TYR A 78 3.54 -5.72 -2.77
C TYR A 78 3.96 -4.30 -2.42
N ILE A 79 3.27 -3.35 -3.05
CA ILE A 79 3.30 -1.92 -2.74
C ILE A 79 2.06 -1.52 -1.92
N PHE A 80 2.20 -0.54 -1.04
CA PHE A 80 1.12 0.02 -0.23
C PHE A 80 1.42 1.46 0.23
N GLY A 81 0.43 2.14 0.82
CA GLY A 81 0.55 3.54 1.25
C GLY A 81 0.30 4.57 0.14
N TRP A 82 -0.47 4.21 -0.89
CA TRP A 82 -0.74 5.06 -2.07
C TRP A 82 -1.36 6.42 -1.78
N SER A 83 -1.90 6.66 -0.58
CA SER A 83 -2.27 8.00 -0.14
C SER A 83 -1.12 9.00 -0.32
N ALA A 84 0.14 8.55 -0.28
CA ALA A 84 1.34 9.36 -0.49
C ALA A 84 1.44 9.98 -1.89
N VAL A 85 0.71 9.48 -2.89
CA VAL A 85 0.69 10.07 -4.24
C VAL A 85 0.07 11.47 -4.20
N ILE A 86 -0.92 11.69 -3.33
CA ILE A 86 -1.65 12.97 -3.26
C ILE A 86 -1.13 13.78 -2.07
N PRO A 87 -0.64 15.03 -2.27
CA PRO A 87 -0.18 15.89 -1.18
C PRO A 87 -1.22 16.05 -0.08
N GLY A 88 -0.79 15.94 1.18
CA GLY A 88 -1.65 16.15 2.36
C GLY A 88 -2.67 15.05 2.66
N HIS A 89 -2.81 14.03 1.80
CA HIS A 89 -3.72 12.92 2.07
C HIS A 89 -3.26 12.10 3.28
N LYS A 90 -4.26 11.59 4.00
CA LYS A 90 -4.07 10.74 5.18
C LYS A 90 -4.28 9.27 4.83
N HIS A 91 -3.73 8.37 5.64
CA HIS A 91 -4.00 6.94 5.53
C HIS A 91 -5.45 6.63 5.98
N HIS A 92 -6.19 5.89 5.16
CA HIS A 92 -7.58 5.48 5.48
C HIS A 92 -7.66 4.30 6.46
N HIS A 93 -6.56 3.57 6.61
CA HIS A 93 -6.39 2.42 7.50
C HIS A 93 -4.94 2.38 7.99
N GLY A 94 -4.66 1.65 9.06
CA GLY A 94 -3.29 1.40 9.54
C GLY A 94 -2.64 0.21 8.84
N VAL A 95 -1.34 0.03 9.06
CA VAL A 95 -0.59 -1.17 8.70
C VAL A 95 0.29 -1.61 9.86
N VAL A 96 0.23 -2.89 10.23
CA VAL A 96 1.04 -3.50 11.29
C VAL A 96 1.79 -4.71 10.76
N CYS A 97 3.01 -4.95 11.23
CA CYS A 97 3.78 -6.13 10.87
C CYS A 97 3.30 -7.34 11.68
N SER A 98 2.90 -8.44 11.01
CA SER A 98 2.49 -9.70 11.67
C SER A 98 3.67 -10.64 11.99
N GLU A 99 4.84 -10.35 11.40
CA GLU A 99 6.13 -10.99 11.63
C GLU A 99 7.25 -9.99 11.32
N ASP A 100 8.49 -10.34 11.66
CA ASP A 100 9.65 -9.50 11.35
C ASP A 100 9.70 -9.22 9.84
N SER A 101 9.78 -7.93 9.49
CA SER A 101 9.54 -7.46 8.14
C SER A 101 10.60 -6.44 7.71
N GLU A 102 10.97 -6.48 6.44
CA GLU A 102 11.83 -5.48 5.80
C GLU A 102 11.01 -4.71 4.78
N ILE A 103 10.95 -3.38 4.94
CA ILE A 103 10.08 -2.51 4.14
C ILE A 103 10.94 -1.39 3.54
N VAL A 104 10.86 -1.24 2.22
CA VAL A 104 11.39 -0.05 1.55
C VAL A 104 10.39 1.08 1.69
N GLN A 105 10.89 2.25 2.03
CA GLN A 105 10.16 3.50 2.10
C GLN A 105 10.74 4.45 1.06
N VAL A 106 9.88 5.00 0.20
CA VAL A 106 10.22 6.12 -0.68
C VAL A 106 9.44 7.33 -0.19
N PRO A 107 10.10 8.44 0.20
CA PRO A 107 9.43 9.64 0.66
C PRO A 107 8.41 10.15 -0.37
N ALA A 108 7.27 10.64 0.12
CA ALA A 108 6.15 11.04 -0.73
C ALA A 108 6.51 12.23 -1.64
N ASP A 109 7.32 13.17 -1.14
CA ASP A 109 7.82 14.30 -1.95
C ASP A 109 8.72 13.82 -3.10
N ASP A 110 9.61 12.88 -2.82
CA ASP A 110 10.51 12.32 -3.84
C ASP A 110 9.73 11.51 -4.86
N LEU A 111 8.78 10.68 -4.42
CA LEU A 111 7.87 9.96 -5.32
C LEU A 111 7.19 10.92 -6.30
N ARG A 112 6.58 12.00 -5.80
CA ARG A 112 5.88 12.97 -6.66
C ARG A 112 6.83 13.64 -7.64
N LYS A 113 7.98 14.12 -7.19
CA LYS A 113 9.02 14.71 -8.07
C LYS A 113 9.46 13.74 -9.16
N ILE A 114 9.66 12.47 -8.83
CA ILE A 114 10.05 11.42 -9.78
C ILE A 114 8.95 11.26 -10.84
N LEU A 115 7.69 11.13 -10.44
CA LEU A 115 6.57 10.97 -11.37
C LEU A 115 6.36 12.21 -12.26
N GLU A 116 6.51 13.41 -11.70
CA GLU A 116 6.40 14.68 -12.43
C GLU A 116 7.56 14.89 -13.43
N SER A 117 8.76 14.42 -13.09
CA SER A 117 9.95 14.54 -13.97
C SER A 117 9.88 13.67 -15.22
N ASN A 118 9.06 12.62 -15.21
CA ASN A 118 8.82 11.74 -16.36
C ASN A 118 7.33 11.33 -16.43
N PRO A 119 6.45 12.21 -16.93
CA PRO A 119 5.00 11.96 -16.91
C PRO A 119 4.57 10.68 -17.65
N GLY A 120 5.26 10.33 -18.75
CA GLY A 120 4.98 9.10 -19.51
C GLY A 120 5.25 7.84 -18.69
N GLY A 121 6.42 7.75 -18.06
CA GLY A 121 6.71 6.64 -17.15
C GLY A 121 5.85 6.70 -15.87
N GLY A 122 5.55 7.89 -15.38
CA GLY A 122 4.73 8.12 -14.20
C GLY A 122 3.30 7.63 -14.40
N TYR A 123 2.74 7.83 -15.59
CA TYR A 123 1.45 7.27 -15.98
C TYR A 123 1.45 5.73 -15.90
N ILE A 124 2.49 5.06 -16.42
CA ILE A 124 2.56 3.58 -16.35
C ILE A 124 2.63 3.11 -14.89
N PHE A 125 3.43 3.77 -14.05
CA PHE A 125 3.49 3.46 -12.61
C PHE A 125 2.11 3.63 -11.93
N LEU A 126 1.45 4.77 -12.17
CA LEU A 126 0.13 5.06 -11.59
C LEU A 126 -0.97 4.11 -12.11
N ARG A 127 -0.92 3.72 -13.40
CA ARG A 127 -1.81 2.71 -13.99
C ARG A 127 -1.66 1.36 -13.29
N ASN A 128 -0.42 0.90 -13.12
CA ASN A 128 -0.13 -0.36 -12.45
C ASN A 128 -0.55 -0.32 -10.97
N MET A 129 -0.34 0.82 -10.31
CA MET A 129 -0.82 1.08 -8.95
C MET A 129 -2.35 1.02 -8.85
N PHE A 130 -3.05 1.64 -9.81
CA PHE A 130 -4.51 1.66 -9.86
C PHE A 130 -5.10 0.27 -10.03
N GLN A 131 -4.51 -0.58 -10.88
CA GLN A 131 -4.91 -1.99 -11.01
C GLN A 131 -4.86 -2.71 -9.66
N LEU A 132 -3.74 -2.58 -8.93
CA LEU A 132 -3.59 -3.17 -7.59
C LEU A 132 -4.57 -2.59 -6.55
N ALA A 133 -4.90 -1.30 -6.67
CA ALA A 133 -5.86 -0.65 -5.79
C ALA A 133 -7.30 -1.15 -6.07
N ASN A 134 -7.65 -1.32 -7.34
CA ASN A 134 -8.96 -1.85 -7.76
C ASN A 134 -9.15 -3.30 -7.32
N GLU A 135 -8.15 -4.17 -7.52
CA GLU A 135 -8.21 -5.57 -7.04
C GLU A 135 -8.48 -5.63 -5.53
N ARG A 136 -7.89 -4.71 -4.76
CA ARG A 136 -8.14 -4.62 -3.31
C ARG A 136 -9.51 -4.06 -2.98
N LEU A 137 -10.03 -3.12 -3.77
CA LEU A 137 -11.36 -2.57 -3.60
C LEU A 137 -12.42 -3.64 -3.91
N GLU A 138 -12.28 -4.36 -5.01
CA GLU A 138 -13.13 -5.49 -5.40
C GLU A 138 -13.16 -6.56 -4.31
N LEU A 139 -11.99 -6.97 -3.79
CA LEU A 139 -11.91 -7.94 -2.70
C LEU A 139 -12.67 -7.48 -1.45
N ARG A 140 -12.55 -6.20 -1.08
CA ARG A 140 -13.27 -5.62 0.07
C ARG A 140 -14.77 -5.54 -0.18
N THR A 141 -15.19 -5.20 -1.40
CA THR A 141 -16.60 -5.18 -1.80
C THR A 141 -17.20 -6.59 -1.73
N ASP A 142 -16.51 -7.60 -2.25
CA ASP A 142 -16.96 -9.00 -2.17
C ASP A 142 -17.07 -9.50 -0.72
N GLN A 143 -16.10 -9.13 0.13
CA GLN A 143 -16.14 -9.44 1.55
C GLN A 143 -17.35 -8.79 2.23
N LEU A 144 -17.64 -7.54 1.91
CA LEU A 144 -18.81 -6.83 2.44
C LEU A 144 -20.13 -7.47 1.99
N LEU A 145 -20.25 -7.84 0.70
CA LEU A 145 -21.44 -8.51 0.17
C LEU A 145 -21.67 -9.86 0.86
N LYS A 146 -20.62 -10.68 1.03
CA LYS A 146 -20.70 -11.95 1.77
C LYS A 146 -21.12 -11.77 3.24
N LEU A 147 -20.72 -10.67 3.88
CA LEU A 147 -21.15 -10.36 5.23
C LEU A 147 -22.67 -10.09 5.27
N PHE A 148 -23.24 -9.38 4.30
CA PHE A 148 -24.69 -9.16 4.22
C PHE A 148 -25.49 -10.41 3.87
N GLU A 149 -24.95 -11.29 3.02
CA GLU A 149 -25.56 -12.59 2.74
C GLU A 149 -25.60 -13.48 3.99
N SER A 150 -24.54 -13.47 4.78
CA SER A 150 -24.41 -14.28 6.00
C SER A 150 -25.12 -13.67 7.22
N ASN A 151 -25.52 -12.40 7.15
CA ASN A 151 -26.15 -11.67 8.25
C ASN A 151 -27.33 -10.82 7.73
N PRO A 152 -28.48 -11.43 7.43
CA PRO A 152 -29.65 -10.72 6.88
C PRO A 152 -30.10 -9.52 7.72
N GLN A 153 -29.88 -9.55 9.03
CA GLN A 153 -30.16 -8.46 9.96
C GLN A 153 -29.35 -7.17 9.72
N LEU A 154 -28.22 -7.25 9.00
CA LEU A 154 -27.40 -6.10 8.61
C LEU A 154 -27.86 -5.47 7.29
N GLN A 155 -28.78 -6.11 6.55
CA GLN A 155 -29.34 -5.52 5.35
C GLN A 155 -30.14 -4.28 5.77
N MET A 156 -29.65 -3.10 5.41
CA MET A 156 -30.37 -1.86 5.70
C MET A 156 -31.78 -1.97 5.12
N GLN A 157 -32.80 -1.70 5.95
CA GLN A 157 -34.12 -1.38 5.42
C GLN A 157 -33.91 -0.19 4.49
N GLN A 158 -34.22 -0.37 3.20
CA GLN A 158 -34.23 0.75 2.28
C GLN A 158 -35.17 1.83 2.85
N PRO A 159 -34.81 3.12 2.79
CA PRO A 159 -35.79 4.16 3.03
C PRO A 159 -36.94 4.08 2.02
#